data_AF-A0AAJ5MPP4-F1
#
_entry.id   AF-A0AAJ5MPP4-F1
#
_cell.length_a   1.000
_cell.length_b   1.000
_cell.length_c   1.000
_cell.angle_alpha   90.00
_cell.angle_beta   90.00
_cell.angle_gamma   90.00
#
_symmetry.space_group_name_H-M   'P 1'
#
loop_
_entity.id
_entity.type
_entity.pdbx_description
1 polymer ?
#
loop_
_entity_poly.entity_id
_entity_poly.type
_entity_poly.pdbx_seq_one_letter_code
_entity_poly.pdbx_strand_id
1 'polypeptide(L)'
;MFKIVPDPPPSTESPHLLEDTLVQATEYVMCALAVAHQSFNHLPKSPATLVMLTMMHELDATRTLLESALAQLHMSTRPPSYTVH
;
A
#
# COMPACT_ATOMS: atom_id res chain seq x y z
N MET A 1 -32.27 -33.11 -10.29
CA MET A 1 -30.87 -33.34 -9.84
C MET A 1 -30.10 -32.05 -10.03
N PHE A 2 -29.74 -31.36 -8.95
CA PHE A 2 -28.81 -30.24 -9.04
C PHE A 2 -27.41 -30.83 -9.17
N LYS A 3 -26.83 -30.79 -10.38
CA LYS A 3 -25.40 -31.03 -10.52
C LYS A 3 -24.70 -29.95 -9.69
N ILE A 4 -24.02 -30.36 -8.63
CA ILE A 4 -23.09 -29.51 -7.91
C ILE A 4 -21.96 -29.25 -8.89
N VAL A 5 -22.03 -28.12 -9.59
CA VAL A 5 -20.94 -27.63 -10.42
C VAL A 5 -19.94 -27.01 -9.45
N PRO A 6 -18.67 -27.46 -9.42
CA PRO A 6 -17.65 -26.80 -8.64
C PRO A 6 -17.58 -25.33 -9.06
N ASP A 7 -17.50 -24.42 -8.10
CA ASP A 7 -17.30 -23.01 -8.41
C ASP A 7 -16.05 -22.86 -9.31
N PRO A 8 -16.11 -21.98 -10.33
CA PRO A 8 -14.98 -21.79 -11.22
C PRO A 8 -13.75 -21.38 -10.41
N PRO A 9 -12.54 -21.86 -10.79
CA PRO A 9 -11.33 -21.50 -10.09
C PRO A 9 -11.20 -19.97 -10.06
N PRO A 10 -10.72 -19.39 -8.94
CA PRO A 10 -10.52 -17.96 -8.85
C PRO A 10 -9.62 -17.54 -10.02
N SER A 11 -10.11 -16.60 -10.83
CA SER A 11 -9.38 -16.06 -11.96
C SER A 11 -7.99 -15.62 -11.49
N THR A 12 -6.97 -16.05 -12.23
CA THR A 12 -5.53 -15.87 -11.94
C THR A 12 -5.11 -14.42 -11.68
N GLU A 13 -5.97 -13.45 -12.00
CA GLU A 13 -5.84 -12.04 -11.61
C GLU A 13 -6.73 -11.77 -10.39
N SER A 14 -6.35 -12.30 -9.23
CA SER A 14 -7.06 -12.03 -7.99
C SER A 14 -6.89 -10.55 -7.63
N PRO A 15 -7.98 -9.75 -7.49
CA PRO A 15 -7.88 -8.33 -7.10
C PRO A 15 -7.12 -8.13 -5.77
N HIS A 16 -7.09 -9.15 -4.92
CA HIS A 16 -6.35 -9.17 -3.67
C HIS A 16 -4.82 -9.17 -3.85
N LEU A 17 -4.27 -9.67 -4.96
CA LEU A 17 -2.81 -9.71 -5.14
C LEU A 17 -2.21 -8.29 -5.19
N LEU A 18 -2.90 -7.37 -5.85
CA LEU A 18 -2.48 -5.97 -5.91
C LEU A 18 -2.68 -5.28 -4.55
N GLU A 19 -3.81 -5.54 -3.88
CA GLU A 19 -4.09 -5.03 -2.54
C GLU A 19 -3.00 -5.46 -1.54
N ASP A 20 -2.69 -6.75 -1.49
CA ASP A 20 -1.65 -7.33 -0.64
C ASP A 20 -0.28 -6.72 -0.96
N THR A 21 0.03 -6.53 -2.24
CA THR A 21 1.28 -5.89 -2.67
C THR A 21 1.38 -4.44 -2.19
N LEU A 22 0.29 -3.67 -2.28
CA LEU A 22 0.24 -2.28 -1.82
C LEU A 22 0.31 -2.18 -0.29
N VAL A 23 -0.33 -3.09 0.44
CA VAL A 23 -0.19 -3.23 1.90
C VAL A 23 1.26 -3.51 2.26
N GLN A 24 1.87 -4.51 1.63
CA GLN A 24 3.26 -4.89 1.87
C GLN A 24 4.23 -3.74 1.53
N ALA A 25 4.01 -3.02 0.44
CA ALA A 25 4.80 -1.84 0.08
C ALA A 25 4.69 -0.74 1.16
N THR A 26 3.50 -0.54 1.71
CA THR A 26 3.27 0.43 2.80
C THR A 26 4.07 0.04 4.05
N GLU A 27 4.09 -1.24 4.43
CA GLU A 27 4.89 -1.73 5.55
C GLU A 27 6.39 -1.47 5.34
N TYR A 28 6.92 -1.74 4.14
CA TYR A 28 8.32 -1.47 3.81
C TYR A 28 8.66 0.02 3.90
N VAL A 29 7.78 0.90 3.39
CA VAL A 29 7.97 2.36 3.48
C VAL A 29 7.94 2.83 4.93
N MET A 30 7.04 2.30 5.75
CA MET A 30 6.97 2.59 7.18
C MET A 30 8.25 2.15 7.91
N CYS A 31 8.77 0.96 7.61
CA CYS A 31 10.06 0.51 8.13
C CYS A 31 11.21 1.43 7.69
N ALA A 32 11.25 1.83 6.41
CA ALA A 32 12.27 2.74 5.90
C ALA A 32 12.21 4.12 6.60
N LEU A 33 11.01 4.67 6.82
CA LEU A 33 10.80 5.89 7.60
C LEU A 33 11.30 5.76 9.03
N ALA A 34 11.02 4.65 9.70
CA ALA A 34 11.48 4.41 11.07
C ALA A 34 13.02 4.38 11.14
N VAL A 35 13.67 3.69 10.20
CA VAL A 35 15.13 3.63 10.10
C VAL A 35 15.72 5.01 9.77
N ALA A 36 15.08 5.78 8.89
CA ALA A 36 15.52 7.12 8.53
C ALA A 36 15.42 8.09 9.72
N HIS A 37 14.29 8.08 10.46
CA HIS A 37 14.13 8.84 11.70
C HIS A 37 15.18 8.46 12.75
N GLN A 38 15.41 7.15 12.95
CA GLN A 38 16.42 6.69 13.90
C GLN A 38 17.81 7.16 13.45
N SER A 39 18.15 7.00 12.18
CA SER A 39 19.44 7.39 11.63
C SER A 39 19.66 8.90 11.76
N PHE A 40 18.66 9.72 11.47
CA PHE A 40 18.72 11.18 11.60
C PHE A 40 19.16 11.62 13.01
N ASN A 41 18.66 10.95 14.06
CA ASN A 41 19.02 11.25 15.45
C ASN A 41 20.48 10.89 15.79
N HIS A 42 21.11 9.99 15.03
CA HIS A 42 22.48 9.52 15.28
C HIS A 42 23.50 10.13 14.32
N LEU A 43 23.07 10.81 13.25
CA LEU A 43 23.98 11.43 12.29
C LEU A 43 24.58 12.74 12.84
N PRO A 44 25.89 12.99 12.63
CA PRO A 44 26.47 14.30 12.89
C PRO A 44 25.86 15.34 11.94
N LYS A 45 25.72 16.60 12.40
CA LYS A 45 25.23 17.71 11.57
C LYS A 45 26.13 17.88 10.35
N SER A 46 25.70 17.36 9.21
CA SER A 46 26.48 17.27 7.97
C SER A 46 25.54 17.37 6.75
N PRO A 47 26.05 17.58 5.53
CA PRO A 47 25.21 17.53 4.32
C PRO A 47 24.41 16.23 4.17
N ALA A 48 24.92 15.12 4.72
CA ALA A 48 24.20 13.85 4.75
C ALA A 48 22.91 13.93 5.60
N THR A 49 22.86 14.78 6.62
CA THR A 49 21.65 15.05 7.41
C THR A 49 20.56 15.70 6.58
N LEU A 50 20.92 16.61 5.65
CA LEU A 50 19.95 17.23 4.73
C LEU A 50 19.39 16.20 3.74
N VAL A 51 20.26 15.35 3.18
CA VAL A 51 19.84 14.25 2.30
C VAL A 51 18.91 13.28 3.03
N MET A 52 19.19 12.98 4.31
CA MET A 52 18.31 12.14 5.14
C MET A 52 16.94 12.79 5.36
N LEU A 53 16.86 14.09 5.62
CA LEU A 53 15.58 14.81 5.73
C LEU A 53 14.78 14.77 4.44
N THR A 54 15.44 14.98 3.29
CA THR A 54 14.80 14.85 1.98
C THR A 54 14.29 13.41 1.77
N MET A 55 15.10 12.39 2.07
CA MET A 55 14.68 11.00 1.98
C MET A 55 13.44 10.72 2.84
N MET A 56 13.40 11.23 4.08
CA MET A 56 12.23 11.09 4.96
C MET A 56 10.98 11.74 4.35
N HIS A 57 11.12 12.94 3.77
CA HIS A 57 10.02 13.62 3.08
C HIS A 57 9.49 12.81 1.88
N GLU A 58 10.38 12.32 1.03
CA GLU A 58 9.99 11.52 -0.14
C GLU A 58 9.33 10.19 0.26
N LEU A 59 9.79 9.56 1.35
CA LEU A 59 9.16 8.35 1.88
C LEU A 59 7.75 8.63 2.44
N ASP A 60 7.53 9.77 3.11
CA ASP A 60 6.21 10.15 3.62
C ASP A 60 5.22 10.47 2.48
N ALA A 61 5.69 11.15 1.43
CA ALA A 61 4.93 11.36 0.20
C ALA A 61 4.57 10.02 -0.46
N THR A 62 5.51 9.09 -0.53
CA THR A 62 5.29 7.73 -1.08
C THR A 62 4.25 6.98 -0.28
N ARG A 63 4.31 7.04 1.06
CA ARG A 63 3.28 6.45 1.94
C ARG A 63 1.90 6.99 1.63
N THR A 64 1.76 8.31 1.50
CA THR A 64 0.48 8.97 1.19
C THR A 64 -0.08 8.49 -0.17
N LEU A 65 0.79 8.31 -1.17
CA LEU A 65 0.39 7.77 -2.47
C LEU A 65 -0.08 6.31 -2.37
N LEU A 66 0.59 5.48 -1.58
CA LEU A 66 0.19 4.08 -1.35
C LEU A 66 -1.16 3.99 -0.63
N GLU A 67 -1.39 4.80 0.40
CA GLU A 67 -2.67 4.88 1.10
C GLU A 67 -3.81 5.33 0.17
N SER A 68 -3.53 6.30 -0.71
CA SER A 68 -4.47 6.72 -1.75
C SER A 68 -4.76 5.62 -2.76
N ALA A 69 -3.73 4.88 -3.20
CA ALA A 69 -3.89 3.77 -4.14
C ALA A 69 -4.74 2.64 -3.54
N LEU A 70 -4.51 2.29 -2.26
CA LEU A 70 -5.35 1.33 -1.52
C LEU A 70 -6.80 1.81 -1.41
N ALA A 71 -7.02 3.08 -1.06
CA ALA A 71 -8.37 3.63 -0.98
C ALA A 71 -9.12 3.57 -2.33
N GLN A 72 -8.43 3.89 -3.43
CA GLN A 72 -8.98 3.78 -4.78
C GLN A 72 -9.30 2.34 -5.18
N LEU A 73 -8.42 1.39 -4.84
CA LEU A 73 -8.64 -0.03 -5.09
C LEU A 73 -9.89 -0.54 -4.35
N HIS A 74 -10.03 -0.18 -3.07
CA HIS A 74 -11.20 -0.57 -2.26
C HIS A 74 -12.51 0.04 -2.76
N MET A 75 -12.46 1.25 -3.33
CA MET A 75 -13.62 1.88 -3.98
C MET A 75 -14.00 1.13 -5.27
N SER A 76 -13.01 0.72 -6.07
CA SER A 76 -13.22 0.03 -7.35
C SER A 76 -13.75 -1.40 -7.18
N THR A 77 -13.39 -2.09 -6.09
CA THR A 77 -13.83 -3.47 -5.82
C THR A 77 -15.26 -3.54 -5.24
N ARG A 78 -15.87 -2.43 -4.85
CA ARG A 78 -17.24 -2.40 -4.31
C ARG A 78 -18.26 -2.56 -5.45
N PRO A 79 -19.07 -3.64 -5.47
CA PRO A 79 -20.11 -3.79 -6.50
C PRO A 79 -21.15 -2.67 -6.37
N PRO A 80 -21.71 -2.18 -7.50
CA PRO A 80 -22.79 -1.21 -7.46
C PRO A 80 -23.97 -1.81 -6.67
N SER A 81 -24.35 -1.14 -5.60
CA SER A 81 -25.58 -1.44 -4.86
C SER A 81 -26.76 -1.10 -5.75
N TYR A 82 -27.23 -2.06 -6.54
CA TYR A 82 -28.51 -1.96 -7.23
C TYR A 82 -29.60 -1.93 -6.16
N THR A 83 -29.99 -0.73 -5.72
CA THR A 83 -31.24 -0.53 -4.98
C THR A 83 -32.38 -0.75 -5.97
N VAL A 84 -32.94 -1.95 -5.94
CA VAL A 84 -34.20 -2.28 -6.62
C VAL A 84 -35.29 -1.53 -5.85
N HIS A 85 -35.90 -0.54 -6.50
CA HIS A 85 -37.00 0.24 -5.96
C HIS A 85 -38.24 0.11 -6.83
#